data_AF-A0AB34SLP6-F1
#
_entry.id   AF-A0AB34SLP6-F1
#
_cell.length_a   1.000
_cell.length_b   1.000
_cell.length_c   1.000
_cell.angle_alpha   90.00
_cell.angle_beta   90.00
_cell.angle_gamma   90.00
#
_symmetry.space_group_name_H-M   'P 1'
#
loop_
_entity.id
_entity.type
_entity.pdbx_description
1 polymer ?
#
loop_
_entity_poly.entity_id
_entity_poly.type
_entity_poly.pdbx_seq_one_letter_code
_entity_poly.pdbx_strand_id
1 'polypeptide(L)'
;MSNNFLSQEEINALLSGESTDSEDSNVSSSGSENMEDAITETDKDLLGEIGNISMGSASTALYQLINQQVNITTPVVSVTTLKEIKEGFETPNIVLDIEYIAGIVGRNILIIKTYDGLVISNLMMGGDGKVTDVHG
;
A
#
# COMPACT_ATOMS: atom_id res chain seq x y z
N MET A 1 12.57 -61.21 1.68
CA MET A 1 13.38 -59.97 1.79
C MET A 1 14.03 -59.74 0.43
N SER A 2 13.32 -59.11 -0.50
CA SER A 2 13.83 -58.76 -1.83
C SER A 2 14.41 -57.34 -1.75
N ASN A 3 15.73 -57.23 -1.90
CA ASN A 3 16.42 -55.95 -1.97
C ASN A 3 15.93 -55.18 -3.20
N ASN A 4 15.22 -54.07 -2.95
CA ASN A 4 14.77 -53.13 -3.96
C ASN A 4 15.98 -52.29 -4.44
N PHE A 5 16.78 -52.87 -5.34
CA PHE A 5 17.82 -52.13 -6.06
C PHE A 5 17.11 -51.13 -6.98
N LEU A 6 17.22 -49.84 -6.63
CA LEU A 6 16.70 -48.75 -7.45
C LEU A 6 17.47 -48.70 -8.79
N SER A 7 16.77 -48.32 -9.85
CA SER A 7 17.39 -48.10 -11.16
C SER A 7 18.32 -46.87 -11.12
N GLN A 8 19.31 -46.81 -12.01
CA GLN A 8 20.23 -45.65 -12.05
C GLN A 8 19.50 -44.33 -12.38
N GLU A 9 18.36 -44.39 -13.08
CA GLU A 9 17.47 -43.24 -13.25
C GLU A 9 16.84 -42.77 -11.92
N GLU A 10 16.37 -43.69 -11.06
CA GLU A 10 15.81 -43.33 -9.75
C GLU A 10 16.87 -42.80 -8.78
N ILE A 11 18.09 -43.35 -8.85
CA ILE A 11 19.24 -42.87 -8.07
C ILE A 11 19.58 -41.43 -8.45
N ASN A 12 19.56 -41.10 -9.75
CA ASN A 12 19.81 -39.73 -10.22
C ASN A 12 18.71 -38.76 -9.78
N ALA A 13 17.43 -39.19 -9.81
CA ALA A 13 16.32 -38.37 -9.33
C ALA A 13 16.45 -38.05 -7.83
N LEU A 14 16.86 -39.03 -7.03
CA LEU A 14 17.12 -38.85 -5.60
C LEU A 14 18.34 -37.96 -5.34
N LEU A 15 19.43 -38.15 -6.08
CA LEU A 15 20.66 -37.34 -5.93
C LEU A 15 20.45 -35.88 -6.36
N SER A 16 19.61 -35.64 -7.37
CA SER A 16 19.24 -34.28 -7.80
C SER A 16 18.31 -33.55 -6.81
N GLY A 17 17.66 -34.29 -5.90
CA GLY A 17 16.78 -33.75 -4.86
C GLY A 17 17.49 -33.35 -3.56
N GLU A 18 18.77 -33.70 -3.40
CA GLU A 18 19.57 -33.39 -2.21
C GLU A 18 20.89 -32.73 -2.59
N SER A 19 20.81 -31.48 -3.06
CA SER A 19 21.97 -30.60 -3.19
C SER A 19 21.90 -29.53 -2.09
N THR A 20 22.61 -29.75 -0.99
CA THR A 20 23.03 -28.67 -0.08
C THR A 20 24.45 -28.25 -0.45
N ASP A 21 24.62 -26.94 -0.61
CA ASP A 21 25.87 -26.17 -0.55
C ASP A 21 27.02 -26.52 -1.51
N SER A 22 27.19 -25.69 -2.55
CA SER A 22 28.40 -24.87 -2.74
C SER A 22 28.25 -23.93 -3.95
N GLU A 23 28.18 -22.64 -3.63
CA GLU A 23 28.72 -21.50 -4.38
C GLU A 23 28.68 -21.54 -5.92
N ASP A 24 27.52 -21.16 -6.46
CA ASP A 24 27.47 -20.27 -7.62
C ASP A 24 26.24 -19.37 -7.46
N SER A 25 26.42 -18.24 -6.77
CA SER A 25 25.36 -17.28 -6.46
C SER A 25 24.97 -16.50 -7.72
N ASN A 26 24.21 -17.17 -8.59
CA ASN A 26 23.28 -16.54 -9.52
C ASN A 26 21.97 -17.34 -9.54
N VAL A 27 21.44 -17.58 -8.33
CA VAL A 27 20.03 -17.94 -8.16
C VAL A 27 19.26 -16.64 -8.24
N SER A 28 18.50 -16.52 -9.32
CA SER A 28 17.28 -15.74 -9.40
C SER A 28 16.47 -15.91 -8.12
N SER A 29 16.64 -15.02 -7.15
CA SER A 29 15.62 -14.77 -6.14
C SER A 29 14.58 -13.86 -6.78
N SER A 30 13.83 -14.45 -7.71
CA SER A 30 12.45 -14.11 -7.99
C SER A 30 11.63 -14.40 -6.73
N GLY A 31 11.97 -13.73 -5.63
CA GLY A 31 11.15 -13.58 -4.45
C GLY A 31 10.28 -12.34 -4.63
N SER A 32 9.59 -12.28 -5.78
CA SER A 32 8.27 -11.67 -5.76
C SER A 32 7.41 -12.70 -5.02
N GLU A 33 7.52 -12.74 -3.69
CA GLU A 33 6.46 -13.32 -2.89
C GLU A 33 5.19 -12.66 -3.41
N ASN A 34 4.29 -13.46 -3.94
CA ASN A 34 3.04 -13.02 -4.54
C ASN A 34 2.23 -12.24 -3.47
N MET A 35 2.53 -10.97 -3.24
CA MET A 35 1.71 -10.10 -2.37
C MET A 35 0.31 -9.95 -2.97
N GLU A 36 0.18 -10.15 -4.27
CA GLU A 36 -1.10 -10.24 -4.98
C GLU A 36 -1.92 -11.47 -4.55
N ASP A 37 -1.30 -12.56 -4.10
CA ASP A 37 -2.03 -13.73 -3.58
C ASP A 37 -2.56 -13.51 -2.15
N ALA A 38 -2.09 -12.48 -1.44
CA ALA A 38 -2.51 -12.20 -0.05
C ALA A 38 -3.75 -11.29 0.05
N ILE A 39 -4.06 -10.51 -1.00
CA ILE A 39 -5.20 -9.60 -1.04
C ILE A 39 -6.02 -9.92 -2.29
N THR A 40 -7.16 -10.58 -2.10
CA THR A 40 -8.05 -10.98 -3.20
C THR A 40 -8.84 -9.80 -3.77
N GLU A 41 -9.43 -9.95 -4.94
CA GLU A 41 -10.34 -8.93 -5.51
C GLU A 41 -11.52 -8.64 -4.57
N THR A 42 -12.05 -9.65 -3.89
CA THR A 42 -13.10 -9.48 -2.87
C THR A 42 -12.62 -8.61 -1.71
N ASP A 43 -11.36 -8.77 -1.28
CA ASP A 43 -10.79 -7.95 -0.21
C ASP A 43 -10.60 -6.49 -0.67
N LYS A 44 -10.22 -6.26 -1.92
CA LYS A 44 -10.12 -4.91 -2.50
C LYS A 44 -11.47 -4.23 -2.57
N ASP A 45 -12.51 -4.94 -2.99
CA ASP A 45 -13.88 -4.43 -3.02
C ASP A 45 -14.38 -4.08 -1.60
N LEU A 46 -14.12 -4.97 -0.63
CA LEU A 46 -14.45 -4.72 0.77
C LEU A 46 -13.72 -3.49 1.31
N LEU A 47 -12.41 -3.36 1.06
CA LEU A 47 -11.63 -2.18 1.43
C LEU A 47 -12.14 -0.91 0.73
N GLY A 48 -12.58 -1.02 -0.52
CA GLY A 48 -13.19 0.07 -1.28
C GLY A 48 -14.50 0.54 -0.66
N GLU A 49 -15.38 -0.38 -0.26
CA GLU A 49 -16.65 -0.06 0.41
C GLU A 49 -16.41 0.59 1.78
N ILE A 50 -15.51 0.02 2.59
CA ILE A 50 -15.08 0.61 3.88
C ILE A 50 -14.50 2.00 3.66
N GLY A 51 -13.64 2.16 2.64
CA GLY A 51 -13.03 3.42 2.26
C GLY A 51 -14.09 4.46 1.88
N ASN A 52 -15.08 4.08 1.08
CA ASN A 52 -16.18 4.95 0.66
C ASN A 52 -17.00 5.47 1.86
N ILE A 53 -17.34 4.59 2.82
CA ILE A 53 -18.08 4.96 4.04
C ILE A 53 -17.24 5.86 4.94
N SER A 54 -15.97 5.50 5.16
CA SER A 54 -15.03 6.26 5.99
C SER A 54 -14.81 7.67 5.42
N MET A 55 -14.63 7.78 4.10
CA MET A 55 -14.47 9.06 3.42
C MET A 55 -15.76 9.91 3.45
N GLY A 56 -16.95 9.31 3.42
CA GLY A 56 -18.19 10.05 3.64
C GLY A 56 -18.27 10.71 5.03
N SER A 57 -17.79 10.00 6.06
CA SER A 57 -17.68 10.54 7.42
C SER A 57 -16.64 11.66 7.49
N ALA A 58 -15.46 11.47 6.87
CA ALA A 58 -14.43 12.50 6.79
C ALA A 58 -14.91 13.75 6.05
N SER A 59 -15.67 13.59 4.96
CA SER A 59 -16.27 14.68 4.20
C SER A 59 -17.22 15.52 5.05
N THR A 60 -18.03 14.86 5.88
CA THR A 60 -18.94 15.52 6.83
C THR A 60 -18.17 16.28 7.91
N ALA A 61 -17.10 15.68 8.45
CA ALA A 61 -16.24 16.35 9.44
C ALA A 61 -15.53 17.57 8.84
N LEU A 62 -14.99 17.45 7.62
CA LEU A 62 -14.38 18.57 6.91
C LEU A 62 -15.40 19.67 6.64
N TYR A 63 -16.61 19.35 6.19
CA TYR A 63 -17.71 20.31 6.02
C TYR A 63 -17.94 21.13 7.29
N GLN A 64 -17.94 20.49 8.47
CA GLN A 64 -18.11 21.19 9.74
C GLN A 64 -16.93 22.12 10.08
N LEU A 65 -15.71 21.76 9.67
CA LEU A 65 -14.50 22.55 9.94
C LEU A 65 -14.34 23.76 8.99
N ILE A 66 -14.71 23.61 7.72
CA ILE A 66 -14.50 24.63 6.68
C ILE A 66 -15.79 25.35 6.26
N ASN A 67 -16.95 24.88 6.73
CA ASN A 67 -18.28 25.40 6.39
C ASN A 67 -18.57 25.49 4.88
N GLN A 68 -18.05 24.53 4.12
CA GLN A 68 -18.23 24.42 2.68
C GLN A 68 -18.48 22.96 2.29
N GLN A 69 -19.35 22.72 1.31
CA GLN A 69 -19.66 21.38 0.82
C GLN A 69 -18.38 20.68 0.34
N VAL A 70 -18.04 19.58 1.01
CA VAL A 70 -16.99 18.64 0.59
C VAL A 70 -17.68 17.40 0.03
N ASN A 71 -17.15 16.89 -1.06
CA ASN A 71 -17.58 15.62 -1.63
C ASN A 71 -16.33 14.78 -1.93
N ILE A 72 -16.17 13.67 -1.19
CA ILE A 72 -15.08 12.73 -1.41
C ILE A 72 -15.64 11.53 -2.18
N THR A 73 -15.12 11.28 -3.36
CA THR A 73 -15.55 10.17 -4.22
C THR A 73 -14.96 8.84 -3.76
N THR A 74 -15.53 7.75 -4.25
CA THR A 74 -15.08 6.39 -3.96
C THR A 74 -13.60 6.21 -4.34
N PRO A 75 -12.76 5.71 -3.41
CA PRO A 75 -11.34 5.47 -3.69
C PRO A 75 -11.14 4.25 -4.60
N VAL A 76 -10.00 4.21 -5.28
CA VAL A 76 -9.52 3.02 -5.99
C VAL A 76 -8.52 2.31 -5.09
N VAL A 77 -8.63 0.99 -4.97
CA VAL A 77 -7.78 0.17 -4.10
C VAL A 77 -6.79 -0.64 -4.96
N SER A 78 -5.51 -0.57 -4.62
CA SER A 78 -4.46 -1.38 -5.24
C SER A 78 -3.44 -1.81 -4.19
N VAL A 79 -2.75 -2.92 -4.49
CA VAL A 79 -1.58 -3.37 -3.72
C VAL A 79 -0.36 -2.71 -4.35
N THR A 80 0.52 -2.13 -3.53
CA THR A 80 1.74 -1.45 -3.98
C THR A 80 2.80 -1.53 -2.87
N THR A 81 4.04 -1.24 -3.23
CA THR A 81 5.14 -1.17 -2.26
C THR A 81 5.46 0.27 -1.87
N LEU A 82 6.06 0.46 -0.69
CA LEU A 82 6.53 1.78 -0.25
C LEU A 82 7.54 2.39 -1.24
N LYS A 83 8.30 1.56 -1.96
CA LYS A 83 9.24 1.99 -2.99
C LYS A 83 8.51 2.61 -4.18
N GLU A 84 7.48 1.94 -4.70
CA GLU A 84 6.65 2.44 -5.81
C GLU A 84 5.93 3.74 -5.44
N ILE A 85 5.37 3.79 -4.22
CA ILE A 85 4.82 5.02 -3.64
C ILE A 85 5.87 6.14 -3.72
N LYS A 86 7.07 5.92 -3.17
CA LYS A 86 8.14 6.93 -3.14
C LYS A 86 8.56 7.41 -4.53
N GLU A 87 8.57 6.53 -5.53
CA GLU A 87 8.91 6.86 -6.92
C GLU A 87 7.79 7.63 -7.63
N GLY A 88 6.52 7.42 -7.23
CA GLY A 88 5.36 8.05 -7.84
C GLY A 88 5.00 9.45 -7.32
N PHE A 89 5.59 9.90 -6.20
CA PHE A 89 5.22 11.17 -5.56
C PHE A 89 6.29 12.27 -5.75
N GLU A 90 5.84 13.46 -6.16
CA GLU A 90 6.67 14.67 -6.28
C GLU A 90 6.93 15.30 -4.91
N THR A 91 8.17 15.74 -4.63
CA THR A 91 8.47 16.43 -3.35
C THR A 91 8.42 17.95 -3.54
N PRO A 92 7.93 18.73 -2.55
CA PRO A 92 7.53 18.34 -1.19
C PRO A 92 6.04 17.94 -1.04
N ASN A 93 5.76 16.96 -0.17
CA ASN A 93 4.41 16.56 0.26
C ASN A 93 4.27 16.55 1.78
N ILE A 94 3.03 16.66 2.24
CA ILE A 94 2.64 16.48 3.63
C ILE A 94 2.33 15.00 3.86
N VAL A 95 2.90 14.41 4.90
CA VAL A 95 2.67 13.01 5.29
C VAL A 95 2.11 12.97 6.71
N LEU A 96 0.98 12.30 6.86
CA LEU A 96 0.38 11.97 8.15
C LEU A 96 0.54 10.47 8.36
N ASP A 97 1.16 10.09 9.46
CA ASP A 97 1.47 8.71 9.80
C ASP A 97 0.89 8.37 11.19
N ILE A 98 -0.09 7.48 11.20
CA ILE A 98 -0.87 7.11 12.38
C ILE A 98 -0.68 5.62 12.66
N GLU A 99 -0.23 5.29 13.85
CA GLU A 99 -0.12 3.91 14.31
C GLU A 99 -1.40 3.45 14.99
N TYR A 100 -1.93 2.29 14.57
CA TYR A 100 -3.10 1.71 15.22
C TYR A 100 -2.72 1.14 16.59
N ILE A 101 -3.48 1.51 17.61
CA ILE A 101 -3.25 1.06 19.00
C ILE A 101 -4.03 -0.19 19.39
N ALA A 102 -5.07 -0.55 18.63
CA ALA A 102 -5.94 -1.69 18.91
C ALA A 102 -6.68 -2.16 17.66
N GLY A 103 -7.05 -3.44 17.62
CA GLY A 103 -7.81 -4.07 16.54
C GLY A 103 -6.94 -4.50 15.37
N ILE A 104 -6.43 -3.53 14.61
CA ILE A 104 -5.55 -3.78 13.46
C ILE A 104 -4.11 -3.50 13.87
N VAL A 105 -3.17 -4.33 13.40
CA VAL A 105 -1.73 -4.10 13.55
C VAL A 105 -1.22 -3.44 12.28
N GLY A 106 -0.63 -2.25 12.40
CA GLY A 106 -0.06 -1.53 11.26
C GLY A 106 -0.14 -0.01 11.41
N ARG A 107 0.20 0.67 10.31
CA ARG A 107 0.18 2.14 10.21
C ARG A 107 -0.78 2.57 9.11
N ASN A 108 -1.50 3.66 9.33
CA ASN A 108 -2.27 4.37 8.31
C ASN A 108 -1.49 5.60 7.88
N ILE A 109 -1.16 5.67 6.59
CA ILE A 109 -0.39 6.77 6.02
C ILE A 109 -1.30 7.52 5.05
N LEU A 110 -1.40 8.84 5.23
CA LEU A 110 -2.07 9.75 4.32
C LEU A 110 -1.05 10.73 3.76
N ILE A 111 -0.95 10.80 2.43
CA ILE A 111 -0.03 11.69 1.72
C ILE A 111 -0.87 12.73 0.97
N ILE A 112 -0.56 14.01 1.16
CA ILE A 112 -1.27 15.13 0.54
C ILE A 112 -0.26 16.06 -0.11
N LYS A 113 -0.59 16.59 -1.30
CA LYS A 113 0.23 17.63 -1.94
C LYS A 113 0.25 18.88 -1.07
N THR A 114 1.39 19.54 -1.01
CA THR A 114 1.55 20.76 -0.21
C THR A 114 0.50 21.82 -0.57
N TYR A 115 0.21 21.98 -1.86
CA TYR A 115 -0.81 22.91 -2.35
C TYR A 115 -2.21 22.62 -1.78
N ASP A 116 -2.66 21.36 -1.82
CA ASP A 116 -4.00 20.99 -1.32
C ASP A 116 -4.12 21.21 0.19
N GLY A 117 -3.04 20.93 0.95
CA GLY A 117 -2.97 21.24 2.38
C GLY A 117 -3.08 22.73 2.69
N LEU A 118 -2.48 23.59 1.85
CA LEU A 118 -2.61 25.05 1.98
C LEU A 118 -4.04 25.52 1.70
N VAL A 119 -4.70 24.96 0.68
CA VAL A 119 -6.10 25.29 0.36
C VAL A 119 -7.02 24.94 1.54
N ILE A 120 -6.89 23.71 2.08
CA ILE A 120 -7.68 23.27 3.23
C ILE A 120 -7.43 24.19 4.44
N SER A 121 -6.16 24.49 4.75
CA SER A 121 -5.80 25.34 5.88
C SER A 121 -6.35 26.77 5.71
N ASN A 122 -6.29 27.33 4.50
CA ASN A 122 -6.85 28.64 4.20
C ASN A 122 -8.36 28.69 4.45
N LEU A 123 -9.09 27.66 3.99
CA LEU A 123 -10.53 27.54 4.24
C LEU A 123 -10.84 27.38 5.74
N MET A 124 -10.06 26.58 6.48
CA MET A 124 -10.22 26.45 7.94
C MET A 124 -9.98 27.77 8.70
N MET A 125 -9.14 28.66 8.17
CA MET A 125 -8.89 29.99 8.73
C MET A 125 -9.92 31.05 8.28
N GLY A 126 -10.97 30.65 7.55
CA GLY A 126 -12.03 31.54 7.05
C GLY A 126 -11.66 32.29 5.77
N GLY A 127 -10.61 31.86 5.06
CA GLY A 127 -10.24 32.37 3.75
C GLY A 127 -11.13 31.85 2.61
N ASP A 128 -10.79 32.19 1.37
CA ASP A 128 -11.56 31.84 0.17
C ASP A 128 -11.02 30.64 -0.61
N GLY A 129 -10.01 29.95 -0.06
CA GLY A 129 -9.34 28.80 -0.67
C GLY A 129 -8.40 29.15 -1.81
N LYS A 130 -8.20 30.45 -2.13
CA LYS A 130 -7.27 30.87 -3.16
C LYS A 130 -5.88 31.05 -2.57
N VAL A 131 -5.05 30.04 -2.77
CA VAL A 131 -3.63 30.08 -2.43
C VAL A 131 -2.87 30.63 -3.64
N THR A 132 -2.46 31.90 -3.58
CA THR A 132 -1.50 32.44 -4.54
C THR A 132 -0.17 31.76 -4.30
N ASP A 133 0.41 31.25 -5.39
CA ASP A 133 1.65 30.49 -5.37
C ASP A 133 2.70 31.19 -4.50
N VAL A 134 3.03 30.56 -3.36
CA VAL A 134 4.07 31.04 -2.46
C VAL A 134 5.36 30.74 -3.20
N HIS A 135 5.83 31.72 -3.98
CA HIS A 135 7.10 31.64 -4.66
C HIS A 135 8.15 31.22 -3.63
N GLY A 136 8.79 30.07 -3.88
CA GLY A 136 10.08 29.75 -3.28
C GLY A 136 11.15 30.74 -3.73
#